data_AF-A0A1E3VFU2-F1
#
_entry.id   AF-A0A1E3VFU2-F1
#
_cell.length_a   1.000
_cell.length_b   1.000
_cell.length_c   1.000
_cell.angle_alpha   90.00
_cell.angle_beta   90.00
_cell.angle_gamma   90.00
#
_symmetry.space_group_name_H-M   'P 1'
#
loop_
_entity.id
_entity.type
_entity.pdbx_description
1 polymer ?
#
loop_
_entity_poly.entity_id
_entity_poly.type
_entity_poly.pdbx_seq_one_letter_code
_entity_poly.pdbx_strand_id
1 'polypeptide(L)'
;MTLLTVVNGVCDIVSLDRFESVYGTNDPNAQTMVALAQEAGGEIARRADWRRLLKSLAVSASPELLPSDYQRLAPGGAVRSAVGECVRLVTNDAQWAVVAAVGSQAPYCHLRGREMLFSPTASAAGATIDYFSGNWVLGDPYEERDFFRADDDTTFFPERLLAKGLIWRWKRQKGLPFEDNLAEFEADLLQEINADRGSS
;
A
#
# COMPACT_ATOMS: atom_id res chain seq x y z
N MET A 1 -1.29 14.71 -9.38
CA MET A 1 -0.54 15.75 -8.66
C MET A 1 0.76 15.14 -8.17
N THR A 2 1.84 15.91 -8.19
CA THR A 2 3.15 15.46 -7.70
C THR A 2 3.38 15.90 -6.24
N LEU A 3 4.37 15.33 -5.57
CA LEU A 3 4.81 15.72 -4.23
C LEU A 3 4.97 17.24 -4.08
N LEU A 4 5.71 17.89 -4.98
CA LEU A 4 5.93 19.34 -4.97
C LEU A 4 4.60 20.13 -5.07
N THR A 5 3.69 19.71 -5.96
CA THR A 5 2.38 20.38 -6.10
C THR A 5 1.49 20.20 -4.86
N VAL A 6 1.57 19.06 -4.17
CA VAL A 6 0.85 18.82 -2.91
C VAL A 6 1.43 19.68 -1.80
N VAL A 7 2.76 19.68 -1.61
CA VAL A 7 3.42 20.48 -0.57
C VAL A 7 3.15 21.97 -0.76
N ASN A 8 3.30 22.50 -1.98
CA ASN A 8 3.04 23.92 -2.25
C ASN A 8 1.56 24.31 -2.08
N GLY A 9 0.61 23.42 -2.41
CA GLY A 9 -0.80 23.63 -2.11
C GLY A 9 -1.10 23.63 -0.60
N VAL A 10 -0.31 22.93 0.22
CA VAL A 10 -0.38 23.03 1.68
C VAL A 10 0.27 24.31 2.19
N CYS A 11 1.42 24.73 1.64
CA CYS A 11 2.08 26.00 1.99
C CYS A 11 1.12 27.20 1.90
N ASP A 12 0.33 27.28 0.82
CA ASP A 12 -0.69 28.31 0.62
C ASP A 12 -1.73 28.36 1.76
N ILE A 13 -2.04 27.21 2.37
CA ILE A 13 -3.03 27.07 3.45
C ILE A 13 -2.41 27.36 4.83
N VAL A 14 -1.14 26.99 5.04
CA VAL A 14 -0.43 27.16 6.32
C VAL A 14 0.39 28.46 6.40
N SER A 15 0.27 29.34 5.40
CA SER A 15 1.00 30.61 5.28
C SER A 15 2.53 30.43 5.31
N LEU A 16 3.02 29.44 4.57
CA LEU A 16 4.44 29.29 4.24
C LEU A 16 4.69 29.72 2.80
N ASP A 17 5.91 30.16 2.51
CA ASP A 17 6.35 30.38 1.13
C ASP A 17 6.36 29.07 0.35
N ARG A 18 6.10 29.16 -0.96
CA ARG A 18 6.22 28.01 -1.87
C ARG A 18 7.68 27.69 -2.14
N PHE A 19 7.98 26.41 -2.25
CA PHE A 19 9.31 25.91 -2.62
C PHE A 19 9.41 25.74 -4.14
N GLU A 20 10.59 26.01 -4.71
CA GLU A 20 10.92 25.62 -6.08
C GLU A 20 11.14 24.10 -6.19
N SER A 21 11.66 23.50 -5.12
CA SER A 21 11.94 22.07 -4.98
C SER A 21 11.85 21.70 -3.50
N VAL A 22 11.22 20.56 -3.17
CA VAL A 22 11.07 20.06 -1.79
C VAL A 22 11.96 18.86 -1.51
N TYR A 23 12.33 18.10 -2.54
CA TYR A 23 13.22 16.97 -2.42
C TYR A 23 14.69 17.34 -2.72
N GLY A 24 15.66 16.77 -2.00
CA GLY A 24 17.09 17.02 -2.23
C GLY A 24 17.60 18.41 -1.82
N THR A 25 16.75 19.25 -1.23
CA THR A 25 17.12 20.58 -0.71
C THR A 25 17.64 20.53 0.73
N ASN A 26 18.40 21.57 1.12
CA ASN A 26 18.89 21.80 2.48
C ASN A 26 17.96 22.70 3.32
N ASP A 27 16.81 23.15 2.78
CA ASP A 27 15.83 23.92 3.55
C ASP A 27 15.15 23.02 4.62
N PRO A 28 15.28 23.34 5.92
CA PRO A 28 14.67 22.54 7.00
C PRO A 28 13.14 22.48 6.94
N ASN A 29 12.47 23.51 6.40
CA ASN A 29 11.01 23.50 6.25
C ASN A 29 10.60 22.52 5.15
N ALA A 30 11.27 22.55 4.00
CA ALA A 30 11.02 21.60 2.91
C ALA A 30 11.27 20.15 3.36
N GLN A 31 12.39 19.89 4.05
CA GLN A 31 12.69 18.58 4.64
C GLN A 31 11.61 18.13 5.63
N THR A 32 11.09 19.06 6.45
CA THR A 32 9.97 18.78 7.37
C THR A 32 8.70 18.42 6.60
N MET A 33 8.36 19.15 5.53
CA MET A 33 7.17 18.87 4.72
C MET A 33 7.26 17.51 4.01
N VAL A 34 8.43 17.14 3.48
CA VAL A 34 8.66 15.80 2.90
C VAL A 34 8.57 14.69 3.96
N ALA A 35 9.11 14.90 5.17
CA ALA A 35 8.99 13.94 6.25
C ALA A 35 7.52 13.72 6.69
N LEU A 36 6.73 14.79 6.80
CA LEU A 36 5.30 14.70 7.09
C LEU A 36 4.51 14.04 5.94
N ALA A 37 4.89 14.29 4.69
CA ALA A 37 4.30 13.63 3.52
C ALA A 37 4.60 12.13 3.47
N GLN A 38 5.85 11.74 3.79
CA GLN A 38 6.26 10.34 3.89
C GLN A 38 5.49 9.59 4.99
N GLU A 39 5.32 10.20 6.16
CA GLU A 39 4.52 9.62 7.26
C GLU A 39 3.04 9.49 6.87
N ALA A 40 2.45 10.58 6.36
CA ALA A 40 1.04 10.61 5.95
C ALA A 40 0.74 9.59 4.85
N GLY A 41 1.55 9.55 3.78
CA GLY A 41 1.36 8.63 2.67
C GLY A 41 1.54 7.17 3.07
N GLY A 42 2.57 6.88 3.88
CA GLY A 42 2.78 5.56 4.45
C GLY A 42 1.65 5.10 5.39
N GLU A 43 0.95 6.02 6.07
CA GLU A 43 -0.28 5.70 6.81
C GLU A 43 -1.45 5.41 5.85
N ILE A 44 -1.78 6.36 4.96
CA ILE A 44 -2.92 6.26 4.03
C ILE A 44 -2.85 4.95 3.22
N ALA A 45 -1.67 4.59 2.72
CA ALA A 45 -1.44 3.35 1.99
C ALA A 45 -1.79 2.08 2.79
N ARG A 46 -1.53 2.06 4.10
CA ARG A 46 -1.79 0.92 4.99
C ARG A 46 -3.24 0.84 5.49
N ARG A 47 -3.98 1.95 5.45
CA ARG A 47 -5.36 2.03 5.97
C ARG A 47 -6.43 1.48 5.03
N ALA A 48 -6.08 1.15 3.78
CA ALA A 48 -7.03 0.63 2.81
C ALA A 48 -6.44 -0.37 1.81
N ASP A 49 -7.33 -1.16 1.23
CA ASP A 49 -7.10 -2.08 0.11
C ASP A 49 -7.19 -1.34 -1.23
N TRP A 50 -6.36 -0.31 -1.42
CA TRP A 50 -6.37 0.55 -2.62
C TRP A 50 -6.19 -0.28 -3.90
N ARG A 51 -7.13 -0.20 -4.84
CA ARG A 51 -7.12 -1.01 -6.08
C ARG A 51 -5.85 -0.84 -6.89
N ARG A 52 -5.23 0.35 -6.90
CA ARG A 52 -3.96 0.62 -7.62
C ARG A 52 -2.75 -0.10 -6.99
N LEU A 53 -2.85 -0.53 -5.73
CA LEU A 53 -1.84 -1.36 -5.04
C LEU A 53 -2.07 -2.86 -5.21
N LEU A 54 -3.20 -3.29 -5.80
CA LEU A 54 -3.46 -4.71 -6.06
C LEU A 54 -2.58 -5.20 -7.21
N LYS A 55 -1.81 -6.25 -6.94
CA LYS A 55 -0.92 -6.93 -7.89
C LYS A 55 -1.29 -8.42 -7.97
N SER A 56 -1.01 -9.04 -9.11
CA SER A 56 -1.18 -10.48 -9.32
C SER A 56 0.16 -11.11 -9.68
N LEU A 57 0.56 -12.15 -8.95
CA LEU A 57 1.73 -12.98 -9.23
C LEU A 57 1.28 -14.30 -9.86
N ALA A 58 1.80 -14.63 -11.05
CA ALA A 58 1.68 -15.97 -11.62
C ALA A 58 2.67 -16.92 -10.95
N VAL A 59 2.19 -18.08 -10.49
CA VAL A 59 2.95 -19.08 -9.75
C VAL A 59 3.43 -20.17 -10.69
N SER A 60 4.70 -20.55 -10.54
CA SER A 60 5.37 -21.55 -11.38
C SER A 60 5.68 -22.84 -10.63
N ALA A 61 6.02 -22.75 -9.34
CA ALA A 61 6.46 -23.87 -8.52
C ALA A 61 6.09 -23.65 -7.04
N SER A 62 6.40 -24.62 -6.18
CA SER A 62 6.28 -24.48 -4.73
C SER A 62 7.59 -24.92 -4.04
N PRO A 63 8.16 -24.12 -3.12
CA PRO A 63 7.67 -22.80 -2.70
C PRO A 63 7.82 -21.73 -3.80
N GLU A 64 6.89 -20.78 -3.85
CA GLU A 64 6.97 -19.57 -4.66
C GLU A 64 7.39 -18.40 -3.77
N LEU A 65 8.36 -17.58 -4.19
CA LEU A 65 8.85 -16.47 -3.38
C LEU A 65 8.07 -15.19 -3.72
N LEU A 66 7.29 -14.69 -2.76
CA LEU A 66 6.56 -13.43 -2.93
C LEU A 66 7.53 -12.25 -3.12
N PRO A 67 7.21 -11.29 -4.02
CA PRO A 67 8.01 -10.09 -4.29
C PRO A 67 8.44 -9.30 -3.05
N SER A 68 9.46 -8.45 -3.19
CA SER A 68 9.97 -7.62 -2.08
C SER A 68 8.98 -6.56 -1.61
N ASP A 69 8.08 -6.12 -2.48
CA ASP A 69 7.02 -5.16 -2.21
C ASP A 69 5.75 -5.82 -1.65
N TYR A 70 5.71 -7.14 -1.48
CA TYR A 70 4.57 -7.84 -0.87
C TYR A 70 4.30 -7.31 0.55
N GLN A 71 3.08 -6.77 0.78
CA GLN A 71 2.64 -6.32 2.09
C GLN A 71 1.60 -7.26 2.71
N ARG A 72 0.57 -7.67 1.96
CA ARG A 72 -0.48 -8.61 2.42
C ARG A 72 -1.17 -9.31 1.26
N LEU A 73 -1.71 -10.51 1.50
CA LEU A 73 -2.62 -11.18 0.57
C LEU A 73 -3.95 -10.42 0.44
N ALA A 74 -4.59 -10.49 -0.73
CA ALA A 74 -5.91 -9.91 -0.94
C ALA A 74 -7.01 -10.65 -0.13
N PRO A 75 -7.96 -9.93 0.48
CA PRO A 75 -9.07 -10.57 1.20
C PRO A 75 -10.02 -11.28 0.22
N GLY A 76 -10.72 -12.31 0.70
CA GLY A 76 -11.78 -12.98 -0.07
C GLY A 76 -11.35 -14.08 -1.05
N GLY A 77 -10.05 -14.37 -1.17
CA GLY A 77 -9.56 -15.48 -2.00
C GLY A 77 -8.30 -15.18 -2.79
N ALA A 78 -7.25 -14.68 -2.12
CA ALA A 78 -5.99 -14.26 -2.75
C ALA A 78 -5.37 -15.28 -3.70
N VAL A 79 -5.46 -16.58 -3.40
CA VAL A 79 -4.81 -17.62 -4.20
C VAL A 79 -5.87 -18.33 -5.04
N ARG A 80 -5.70 -18.31 -6.36
CA ARG A 80 -6.57 -18.94 -7.34
C ARG A 80 -5.79 -20.01 -8.11
N SER A 81 -6.40 -21.16 -8.38
CA SER A 81 -5.78 -22.24 -9.16
C SER A 81 -5.71 -21.89 -10.65
N ALA A 82 -5.02 -22.71 -11.45
CA ALA A 82 -4.96 -22.54 -12.91
C ALA A 82 -6.34 -22.58 -13.62
N VAL A 83 -7.37 -23.14 -12.96
CA VAL A 83 -8.76 -23.14 -13.45
C VAL A 83 -9.63 -22.04 -12.82
N GLY A 84 -9.05 -21.16 -12.00
CA GLY A 84 -9.71 -20.00 -11.39
C GLY A 84 -10.39 -20.25 -10.04
N GLU A 85 -10.33 -21.46 -9.49
CA GLU A 85 -10.92 -21.80 -8.20
C GLU A 85 -10.07 -21.28 -7.02
N CYS A 86 -10.70 -20.77 -5.97
CA CYS A 86 -9.99 -20.31 -4.77
C CYS A 86 -9.29 -21.47 -4.04
N VAL A 87 -7.97 -21.39 -3.93
CA VAL A 87 -7.13 -22.32 -3.16
C VAL A 87 -7.25 -21.98 -1.67
N ARG A 88 -7.40 -23.00 -0.81
CA ARG A 88 -7.64 -22.77 0.61
C ARG A 88 -6.35 -22.43 1.35
N LEU A 89 -6.25 -21.19 1.82
CA LEU A 89 -5.16 -20.75 2.69
C LEU A 89 -5.26 -21.39 4.09
N VAL A 90 -4.16 -22.01 4.52
CA VAL A 90 -3.93 -22.51 5.87
C VAL A 90 -2.99 -21.53 6.58
N THR A 91 -3.49 -20.84 7.61
CA THR A 91 -2.73 -19.80 8.33
C THR A 91 -1.99 -20.32 9.57
N ASN A 92 -2.20 -21.57 9.96
CA ASN A 92 -1.61 -22.18 11.15
C ASN A 92 -0.59 -23.26 10.76
N ASP A 93 0.66 -23.11 11.20
CA ASP A 93 1.79 -23.97 10.85
C ASP A 93 1.56 -25.46 11.22
N ALA A 94 0.90 -25.74 12.34
CA ALA A 94 0.61 -27.11 12.77
C ALA A 94 -0.48 -27.76 11.90
N GLN A 95 -1.50 -27.00 11.48
CA GLN A 95 -2.48 -27.47 10.49
C GLN A 95 -1.81 -27.67 9.12
N TRP A 96 -0.91 -26.78 8.73
CA TRP A 96 -0.14 -26.94 7.49
C TRP A 96 0.73 -28.19 7.51
N ALA A 97 1.42 -28.48 8.62
CA ALA A 97 2.22 -29.70 8.77
C ALA A 97 1.39 -30.98 8.55
N VAL A 98 0.15 -31.02 9.04
CA VAL A 98 -0.78 -32.14 8.79
C VAL A 98 -1.18 -32.22 7.32
N VAL A 99 -1.55 -31.09 6.68
CA VAL A 99 -1.94 -31.04 5.26
C VAL A 99 -0.78 -31.43 4.33
N ALA A 100 0.45 -31.06 4.67
CA ALA A 100 1.66 -31.41 3.94
C ALA A 100 2.05 -32.88 4.13
N ALA A 101 1.88 -33.45 5.33
CA ALA A 101 2.23 -34.83 5.64
C ALA A 101 1.21 -35.86 5.11
N VAL A 102 -0.08 -35.54 5.14
CA VAL A 102 -1.16 -36.46 4.72
C VAL A 102 -1.32 -36.48 3.18
N GLY A 103 -1.01 -35.38 2.50
CA GLY A 103 -1.16 -35.26 1.05
C GLY A 103 -2.64 -35.19 0.63
N SER A 104 -3.24 -34.00 0.74
CA SER A 104 -4.64 -33.82 0.33
C SER A 104 -4.81 -33.86 -1.19
N GLN A 105 -5.99 -34.30 -1.67
CA GLN A 105 -6.38 -34.19 -3.08
C GLN A 105 -6.95 -32.80 -3.42
N ALA A 106 -7.50 -32.08 -2.43
CA ALA A 106 -7.92 -30.71 -2.60
C ALA A 106 -6.71 -29.76 -2.47
N PRO A 107 -6.63 -28.66 -3.24
CA PRO A 107 -5.50 -27.75 -3.19
C PRO A 107 -5.56 -26.83 -1.95
N TYR A 108 -4.47 -26.81 -1.20
CA TYR A 108 -4.21 -25.89 -0.10
C TYR A 108 -2.95 -25.08 -0.36
N CYS A 109 -2.90 -23.88 0.19
CA CYS A 109 -1.70 -23.06 0.24
C CYS A 109 -1.40 -22.59 1.66
N HIS A 110 -0.15 -22.21 1.93
CA HIS A 110 0.29 -21.68 3.22
C HIS A 110 1.42 -20.68 3.00
N LEU A 111 1.31 -19.52 3.64
CA LEU A 111 2.32 -18.48 3.59
C LEU A 111 3.27 -18.60 4.80
N ARG A 112 4.54 -18.90 4.54
CA ARG A 112 5.60 -18.96 5.54
C ARG A 112 6.62 -17.85 5.27
N GLY A 113 6.54 -16.75 6.03
CA GLY A 113 7.34 -15.55 5.75
C GLY A 113 6.94 -14.93 4.41
N ARG A 114 7.80 -15.05 3.39
CA ARG A 114 7.48 -14.69 1.99
C ARG A 114 7.37 -15.90 1.05
N GLU A 115 7.47 -17.13 1.56
CA GLU A 115 7.30 -18.34 0.74
C GLU A 115 5.84 -18.78 0.72
N MET A 116 5.20 -18.80 -0.45
CA MET A 116 3.92 -19.47 -0.64
C MET A 116 4.15 -20.95 -0.96
N LEU A 117 3.69 -21.82 -0.07
CA LEU A 117 3.77 -23.27 -0.19
C LEU A 117 2.42 -23.82 -0.67
N PHE A 118 2.44 -24.89 -1.48
CA PHE A 118 1.25 -25.55 -2.02
C PHE A 118 1.24 -27.05 -1.73
N SER A 119 0.04 -27.59 -1.45
CA SER A 119 -0.21 -29.02 -1.24
C SER A 119 -1.51 -29.42 -1.96
N PRO A 120 -1.47 -30.31 -2.96
CA PRO A 120 -0.28 -30.87 -3.61
C PRO A 120 0.66 -29.81 -4.22
N THR A 121 1.96 -30.09 -4.27
CA THR A 121 2.97 -29.20 -4.90
C THR A 121 2.62 -28.87 -6.36
N ALA A 122 2.02 -29.82 -7.08
CA ALA A 122 1.56 -29.63 -8.47
C ALA A 122 0.48 -28.54 -8.62
N SER A 123 -0.26 -28.21 -7.56
CA SER A 123 -1.28 -27.16 -7.56
C SER A 123 -0.72 -25.74 -7.66
N ALA A 124 0.61 -25.57 -7.52
CA ALA A 124 1.27 -24.29 -7.68
C ALA A 124 1.35 -23.87 -9.16
N ALA A 125 1.58 -24.80 -10.08
CA ALA A 125 1.81 -24.48 -11.48
C ALA A 125 0.57 -23.84 -12.12
N GLY A 126 0.69 -22.58 -12.55
CA GLY A 126 -0.40 -21.81 -13.13
C GLY A 126 -1.39 -21.22 -12.10
N ALA A 127 -1.15 -21.38 -10.79
CA ALA A 127 -1.89 -20.63 -9.79
C ALA A 127 -1.58 -19.12 -9.90
N THR A 128 -2.48 -18.29 -9.38
CA THR A 128 -2.30 -16.83 -9.28
C THR A 128 -2.43 -16.42 -7.82
N ILE A 129 -1.55 -15.53 -7.35
CA ILE A 129 -1.60 -14.93 -6.01
C ILE A 129 -1.87 -13.43 -6.17
N ASP A 130 -3.04 -12.99 -5.74
CA ASP A 130 -3.42 -11.59 -5.66
C ASP A 130 -3.00 -11.02 -4.29
N TYR A 131 -2.22 -9.94 -4.31
CA TYR A 131 -1.65 -9.31 -3.12
C TYR A 131 -1.64 -7.80 -3.22
N PHE A 132 -1.59 -7.11 -2.08
CA PHE A 132 -1.36 -5.67 -2.02
C PHE A 132 0.13 -5.38 -1.87
N SER A 133 0.61 -4.53 -2.76
CA SER A 133 1.96 -3.96 -2.72
C SER A 133 2.08 -2.90 -1.60
N GLY A 134 3.24 -2.85 -0.96
CA GLY A 134 3.64 -1.78 -0.08
C GLY A 134 4.15 -0.53 -0.82
N ASN A 135 4.37 -0.61 -2.13
CA ASN A 135 4.86 0.49 -2.95
C ASN A 135 3.73 1.46 -3.29
N TRP A 136 3.60 2.54 -2.50
CA TRP A 136 2.51 3.52 -2.63
C TRP A 136 2.87 4.80 -3.40
N VAL A 137 4.14 4.97 -3.73
CA VAL A 137 4.70 6.05 -4.56
C VAL A 137 4.97 5.52 -5.97
N LEU A 138 4.66 6.33 -6.98
CA LEU A 138 5.00 6.12 -8.38
C LEU A 138 5.84 7.31 -8.87
N GLY A 139 7.11 7.06 -9.17
CA GLY A 139 8.04 8.03 -9.75
C GLY A 139 8.24 7.88 -11.25
N ASP A 140 8.73 8.93 -11.90
CA ASP A 140 8.96 8.95 -13.35
C ASP A 140 10.09 7.98 -13.77
N PRO A 141 9.93 7.24 -14.89
CA PRO A 141 8.71 7.10 -15.67
C PRO A 141 7.69 6.13 -15.04
N TYR A 142 8.16 5.05 -14.40
CA TYR A 142 7.31 3.99 -13.84
C TYR A 142 7.94 3.26 -12.62
N GLU A 143 8.68 3.97 -11.76
CA GLU A 143 9.31 3.33 -10.58
C GLU A 143 8.33 3.31 -9.38
N GLU A 144 7.82 2.13 -9.05
CA GLU A 144 7.00 1.92 -7.85
C GLU A 144 7.87 1.72 -6.60
N ARG A 145 7.59 2.46 -5.53
CA ARG A 145 8.38 2.43 -4.27
C ARG A 145 7.53 2.82 -3.05
N ASP A 146 8.06 2.56 -1.85
CA ASP A 146 7.42 2.84 -0.55
C ASP A 146 7.88 4.18 0.09
N PHE A 147 8.69 4.97 -0.63
CA PHE A 147 9.10 6.30 -0.20
C PHE A 147 9.32 7.29 -1.34
N PHE A 148 9.09 8.57 -1.06
CA PHE A 148 9.40 9.66 -1.98
C PHE A 148 10.91 9.80 -2.21
N ARG A 149 11.30 10.05 -3.47
CA ARG A 149 12.67 10.30 -3.96
C ARG A 149 12.79 11.53 -4.89
N ALA A 150 11.69 12.13 -5.32
CA ALA A 150 11.71 13.28 -6.23
C ALA A 150 10.46 14.17 -6.09
N ASP A 151 10.54 15.39 -6.62
CA ASP A 151 9.46 16.40 -6.61
C ASP A 151 8.28 16.05 -7.52
N ASP A 152 8.53 15.23 -8.54
CA ASP A 152 7.58 14.75 -9.55
C ASP A 152 6.89 13.44 -9.18
N ASP A 153 7.35 12.74 -8.13
CA ASP A 153 6.71 11.54 -7.60
C ASP A 153 5.21 11.77 -7.30
N THR A 154 4.40 10.75 -7.59
CA THR A 154 2.94 10.73 -7.41
C THR A 154 2.51 9.60 -6.48
N THR A 155 1.26 9.57 -6.03
CA THR A 155 0.74 8.52 -5.13
C THR A 155 -0.30 7.62 -5.80
N PHE A 156 -0.38 6.38 -5.33
CA PHE A 156 -1.41 5.44 -5.78
C PHE A 156 -2.79 5.68 -5.14
N PHE A 157 -2.86 6.34 -3.99
CA PHE A 157 -4.10 6.87 -3.38
C PHE A 157 -4.32 8.35 -3.77
N PRO A 158 -5.54 8.90 -3.60
CA PRO A 158 -5.87 10.28 -3.96
C PRO A 158 -5.03 11.33 -3.20
N GLU A 159 -4.42 12.24 -3.94
CA GLU A 159 -3.48 13.24 -3.41
C GLU A 159 -4.16 14.27 -2.48
N ARG A 160 -5.49 14.41 -2.54
CA ARG A 160 -6.28 15.20 -1.57
C ARG A 160 -6.15 14.69 -0.14
N LEU A 161 -6.02 13.37 0.05
CA LEU A 161 -5.78 12.77 1.36
C LEU A 161 -4.38 13.09 1.87
N LEU A 162 -3.39 13.12 0.97
CA LEU A 162 -2.03 13.54 1.32
C LEU A 162 -2.04 14.98 1.82
N ALA A 163 -2.60 15.92 1.05
CA ALA A 163 -2.69 17.33 1.42
C ALA A 163 -3.35 17.54 2.80
N LYS A 164 -4.51 16.93 3.06
CA LYS A 164 -5.16 16.99 4.39
C LYS A 164 -4.31 16.33 5.48
N GLY A 165 -3.67 15.21 5.17
CA GLY A 165 -2.75 14.50 6.05
C GLY A 165 -1.49 15.30 6.45
N LEU A 166 -1.00 16.18 5.57
CA LEU A 166 0.06 17.14 5.87
C LEU A 166 -0.46 18.27 6.77
N ILE A 167 -1.60 18.88 6.43
CA ILE A 167 -2.14 20.06 7.14
C ILE A 167 -2.30 19.79 8.64
N TRP A 168 -3.00 18.72 9.01
CA TRP A 168 -3.25 18.44 10.43
C TRP A 168 -1.98 18.05 11.19
N ARG A 169 -1.06 17.31 10.55
CA ARG A 169 0.24 16.96 11.15
C ARG A 169 1.13 18.17 11.37
N TRP A 170 1.19 19.08 10.39
CA TRP A 170 1.95 20.33 10.51
C TRP A 170 1.37 21.19 11.63
N LYS A 171 0.04 21.38 11.69
CA LYS A 171 -0.61 22.13 12.77
C LYS A 171 -0.31 21.52 14.14
N ARG A 172 -0.42 20.18 14.28
CA ARG A 172 -0.06 19.43 15.49
C ARG A 172 1.41 19.64 15.88
N GLN A 173 2.34 19.59 14.91
CA GLN A 173 3.78 19.84 15.14
C GLN A 173 4.05 21.28 15.63
N LYS A 174 3.28 22.26 15.16
CA LYS A 174 3.35 23.67 15.60
C LYS A 174 2.55 23.97 16.87
N GLY A 175 1.85 23.00 17.46
CA GLY A 175 0.99 23.21 18.63
C GLY A 175 -0.28 24.03 18.35
N LEU A 176 -0.72 24.07 17.10
CA LEU A 176 -1.95 24.75 16.66
C LEU A 176 -3.15 23.78 16.73
N PRO A 177 -4.39 24.28 16.90
CA PRO A 177 -5.60 23.46 16.80
C PRO A 177 -5.67 22.72 15.46
N PHE A 178 -5.86 21.40 15.52
CA PHE A 178 -5.75 20.48 14.36
C PHE A 178 -6.90 19.46 14.30
N GLU A 179 -7.72 19.40 15.34
CA GLU A 179 -8.76 18.39 15.58
C GLU A 179 -9.80 18.37 14.46
N ASP A 180 -10.27 19.54 14.02
CA ASP A 180 -11.23 19.66 12.91
C ASP A 180 -10.63 19.17 11.58
N ASN A 181 -9.35 19.49 11.31
CA ASN A 181 -8.69 19.03 10.08
C ASN A 181 -8.36 17.53 10.11
N LEU A 182 -8.15 16.95 11.30
CA LEU A 182 -8.07 15.50 11.47
C LEU A 182 -9.44 14.86 11.22
N ALA A 183 -10.52 15.42 11.78
CA ALA A 183 -11.89 14.90 11.56
C ALA A 183 -12.29 14.95 10.07
N GLU A 184 -11.96 16.04 9.36
CA GLU A 184 -12.11 16.13 7.90
C GLU A 184 -11.28 15.08 7.15
N PHE A 185 -10.01 14.87 7.54
CA PHE A 185 -9.15 13.87 6.92
C PHE A 185 -9.72 12.45 7.09
N GLU A 186 -10.22 12.13 8.28
CA GLU A 186 -10.86 10.85 8.59
C GLU A 186 -12.16 10.63 7.79
N ALA A 187 -12.99 11.66 7.65
CA ALA A 187 -14.21 11.62 6.85
C ALA A 187 -13.93 11.41 5.36
N ASP A 188 -13.03 12.22 4.78
CA ASP A 188 -12.61 12.10 3.38
C ASP A 188 -11.95 10.74 3.12
N LEU A 189 -11.10 10.23 4.03
CA LEU A 189 -10.47 8.93 3.89
C LEU A 189 -11.50 7.80 3.80
N LEU A 190 -12.52 7.80 4.65
CA LEU A 190 -13.61 6.81 4.57
C LEU A 190 -14.39 6.91 3.26
N GLN A 191 -14.64 8.14 2.77
CA GLN A 191 -15.29 8.36 1.48
C GLN A 191 -14.45 7.80 0.32
N GLU A 192 -13.14 8.06 0.28
CA GLU A 192 -12.25 7.55 -0.77
C GLU A 192 -12.10 6.03 -0.73
N ILE A 193 -12.09 5.42 0.45
CA ILE A 193 -12.06 3.95 0.60
C ILE A 193 -13.31 3.31 -0.01
N ASN A 194 -14.48 3.92 0.19
CA ASN A 194 -15.73 3.43 -0.39
C ASN A 194 -15.79 3.68 -1.90
N ALA A 195 -15.35 4.87 -2.35
CA ALA A 195 -15.29 5.22 -3.77
C ALA A 195 -14.34 4.31 -4.56
N ASP A 196 -13.13 4.05 -4.05
CA ASP A 196 -12.16 3.13 -4.68
C ASP A 196 -12.70 1.70 -4.74
N ARG A 197 -13.41 1.24 -3.69
CA ARG A 197 -14.13 -0.05 -3.70
C ARG A 197 -15.31 -0.11 -4.68
N GLY A 198 -15.75 1.02 -5.23
CA GLY A 198 -16.93 1.12 -6.10
C GLY A 198 -18.27 0.97 -5.34
N SER A 199 -18.24 1.07 -4.01
CA SER A 199 -19.43 1.19 -3.18
C SER A 199 -19.76 2.67 -3.00
N SER A 200 -20.83 3.14 -3.65
CA SER A 200 -21.41 4.47 -3.43
C SER A 200 -22.22 4.51 -2.13
#